data_AF-A0A934K6D7-F1
#
_entry.id   AF-A0A934K6D7-F1
#
_cell.length_a   1.000
_cell.length_b   1.000
_cell.length_c   1.000
_cell.angle_alpha   90.00
_cell.angle_beta   90.00
_cell.angle_gamma   90.00
#
_symmetry.space_group_name_H-M   'P 1'
#
loop_
_entity.id
_entity.type
_entity.pdbx_description
1 polymer ?
#
loop_
_entity_poly.entity_id
_entity_poly.type
_entity_poly.pdbx_seq_one_letter_code
_entity_poly.pdbx_strand_id
1 'polypeptide(L)'
;MADNKQLLGLRYAEWAIRAPSLEADIAAAAMGLDDIGHSRVLLGCLEPLGDDPRGPERESDAGAYLNLPYFDEPWTSWSQFVAANAVLDTAFSVMIQAMVDGSVEVLQTRLRKMLMEERYHFLHGRSWLRGGVPDEPLEEAWREAIEWFGPPDGDVAMLQREGKLAAGPTQLVRRLEERLETSAPRFEPEWKGWDPTRRRRRPGSIDGRTFGMLRGLEERRFMPSGASGGS
;
A
#
# COMPACT_ATOMS: atom_id res chain seq x y z
N MET A 1 4.52 -4.86 1.29
CA MET A 1 4.87 -3.43 1.09
C MET A 1 4.90 -3.07 -0.39
N ALA A 2 5.77 -3.67 -1.20
CA ALA A 2 5.82 -3.42 -2.66
C ALA A 2 4.45 -3.58 -3.35
N ASP A 3 3.72 -4.63 -2.99
CA ASP A 3 2.41 -4.95 -3.57
C ASP A 3 1.35 -3.93 -3.14
N ASN A 4 1.37 -3.51 -1.87
CA ASN A 4 0.52 -2.42 -1.40
C ASN A 4 0.76 -1.14 -2.21
N LYS A 5 2.02 -0.76 -2.46
CA LYS A 5 2.32 0.42 -3.27
C LYS A 5 1.92 0.26 -4.73
N GLN A 6 2.09 -0.93 -5.32
CA GLN A 6 1.65 -1.19 -6.69
C GLN A 6 0.14 -1.03 -6.84
N LEU A 7 -0.60 -1.67 -5.92
CA LEU A 7 -2.06 -1.66 -5.94
C LEU A 7 -2.60 -0.29 -5.56
N LEU A 8 -2.00 0.41 -4.60
CA LEU A 8 -2.37 1.79 -4.27
C LEU A 8 -2.18 2.71 -5.49
N GLY A 9 -1.06 2.60 -6.20
CA GLY A 9 -0.83 3.37 -7.41
C GLY A 9 -1.83 3.08 -8.52
N LEU A 10 -2.23 1.80 -8.69
CA LEU A 10 -3.31 1.42 -9.59
C LEU A 10 -4.65 2.02 -9.16
N ARG A 11 -5.01 1.94 -7.88
CA ARG A 11 -6.25 2.52 -7.36
C ARG A 11 -6.29 4.04 -7.50
N TYR A 12 -5.18 4.74 -7.30
CA TYR A 12 -5.10 6.17 -7.61
C TYR A 12 -5.31 6.45 -9.11
N ALA A 13 -4.68 5.66 -9.99
CA ALA A 13 -4.84 5.84 -11.44
C ALA A 13 -6.29 5.64 -11.92
N GLU A 14 -7.07 4.74 -11.30
CA GLU A 14 -8.50 4.55 -11.60
C GLU A 14 -9.36 5.80 -11.30
N TRP A 15 -8.84 6.73 -10.48
CA TRP A 15 -9.50 7.97 -10.08
C TRP A 15 -8.98 9.21 -10.82
N ALA A 16 -8.05 9.07 -11.77
CA ALA A 16 -7.47 10.17 -12.53
C ALA A 16 -8.44 10.90 -13.49
N ILE A 17 -9.68 10.43 -13.62
CA ILE A 17 -10.74 11.05 -14.45
C ILE A 17 -12.13 10.98 -13.77
N ARG A 18 -12.16 10.70 -12.46
CA ARG A 18 -13.41 10.43 -11.70
C ARG A 18 -13.43 11.16 -10.36
N ALA A 19 -12.36 11.87 -10.01
CA ALA A 19 -12.27 12.63 -8.79
C ALA A 19 -13.29 13.80 -8.80
N PRO A 20 -13.65 14.36 -7.64
CA PRO A 20 -14.65 15.44 -7.55
C PRO A 20 -14.20 16.78 -8.16
N SER A 21 -12.94 16.91 -8.59
CA SER A 21 -12.40 18.11 -9.23
C SER A 21 -11.22 17.76 -10.14
N LEU A 22 -10.92 18.62 -11.10
CA LEU A 22 -9.80 18.45 -12.02
C LEU A 22 -8.45 18.43 -11.27
N GLU A 23 -8.31 19.24 -10.23
CA GLU A 23 -7.12 19.27 -9.38
C GLU A 23 -6.93 17.93 -8.65
N ALA A 24 -8.02 17.31 -8.21
CA ALA A 24 -8.00 16.00 -7.59
C ALA A 24 -7.70 14.88 -8.60
N ASP A 25 -8.18 14.99 -9.84
CA ASP A 25 -7.83 14.07 -10.94
C ASP A 25 -6.32 14.11 -11.22
N ILE A 26 -5.74 15.32 -11.31
CA ILE A 26 -4.31 15.53 -11.53
C ILE A 26 -3.50 14.98 -10.34
N ALA A 27 -3.94 15.22 -9.11
CA ALA A 27 -3.28 14.69 -7.92
C ALA A 27 -3.33 13.16 -7.90
N ALA A 28 -4.47 12.55 -8.22
CA ALA A 28 -4.62 11.09 -8.30
C ALA A 28 -3.69 10.48 -9.36
N ALA A 29 -3.59 11.09 -10.54
CA ALA A 29 -2.67 10.65 -11.58
C ALA A 29 -1.19 10.73 -11.15
N ALA A 30 -0.80 11.85 -10.50
CA ALA A 30 0.57 12.06 -10.04
C ALA A 30 0.95 11.05 -8.94
N MET A 31 0.13 10.91 -7.90
CA MET A 31 0.37 9.94 -6.81
C MET A 31 0.36 8.51 -7.33
N GLY A 32 -0.50 8.19 -8.30
CA GLY A 32 -0.55 6.88 -8.94
C GLY A 32 0.75 6.51 -9.64
N LEU A 33 1.34 7.46 -10.38
CA LEU A 33 2.63 7.26 -11.03
C LEU A 33 3.77 7.08 -10.02
N ASP A 34 3.80 7.91 -8.98
CA ASP A 34 4.80 7.84 -7.92
C ASP A 34 4.76 6.48 -7.21
N ASP A 35 3.58 6.00 -6.82
CA ASP A 35 3.43 4.73 -6.09
C ASP A 35 3.75 3.48 -6.93
N ILE A 36 3.49 3.49 -8.23
CA ILE A 36 3.97 2.44 -9.13
C ILE A 36 5.51 2.48 -9.21
N GLY A 37 6.11 3.67 -9.22
CA GLY A 37 7.56 3.86 -9.11
C GLY A 37 8.11 3.32 -7.78
N HIS A 38 7.45 3.66 -6.67
CA HIS A 38 7.80 3.21 -5.32
C HIS A 38 7.78 1.68 -5.22
N SER A 39 6.77 1.03 -5.78
CA SER A 39 6.70 -0.43 -5.85
C SER A 39 7.92 -1.03 -6.53
N ARG A 40 8.35 -0.49 -7.68
CA ARG A 40 9.56 -0.97 -8.38
C ARG A 40 10.83 -0.82 -7.55
N VAL A 41 10.97 0.30 -6.83
CA VAL A 41 12.11 0.51 -5.91
C VAL A 41 12.11 -0.52 -4.79
N LEU A 42 10.94 -0.77 -4.19
CA LEU A 42 10.77 -1.77 -3.12
C LEU A 42 11.05 -3.19 -3.60
N LEU A 43 10.55 -3.59 -4.77
CA LEU A 43 10.86 -4.88 -5.39
C LEU A 43 12.37 -5.02 -5.65
N GLY A 44 13.02 -3.95 -6.13
CA GLY A 44 14.47 -3.91 -6.33
C GLY A 44 15.29 -3.99 -5.05
N CYS A 45 14.68 -3.93 -3.86
CA CYS A 45 15.36 -4.18 -2.58
C CYS A 45 15.35 -5.66 -2.18
N LEU A 46 14.52 -6.51 -2.80
CA LEU A 46 14.32 -7.91 -2.36
C LEU A 46 15.52 -8.81 -2.68
N GLU A 47 16.13 -8.68 -3.86
CA GLU A 47 17.29 -9.49 -4.24
C GLU A 47 18.46 -9.33 -3.25
N PRO A 48 18.88 -8.11 -2.84
CA PRO A 48 19.86 -7.93 -1.77
C PRO A 48 19.45 -8.48 -0.40
N LEU A 49 18.15 -8.72 -0.17
CA LEU A 49 17.61 -9.33 1.04
C LEU A 49 17.47 -10.86 0.90
N GLY A 50 17.87 -11.45 -0.23
CA GLY A 50 17.84 -12.88 -0.48
C GLY A 50 16.53 -13.42 -1.04
N ASP A 51 15.68 -12.57 -1.63
CA ASP A 51 14.38 -12.93 -2.19
C ASP A 51 14.27 -12.53 -3.67
N ASP A 52 13.56 -13.33 -4.50
CA ASP A 52 13.35 -13.02 -5.92
C ASP A 52 11.87 -12.71 -6.20
N PRO A 53 11.52 -11.46 -6.49
CA PRO A 53 10.13 -11.08 -6.77
C PRO A 53 9.55 -11.61 -8.08
N ARG A 54 10.34 -12.32 -8.92
CA ARG A 54 9.96 -12.75 -10.29
C ARG A 54 9.54 -14.23 -10.36
N GLY A 55 8.94 -14.75 -9.29
CA GLY A 55 8.40 -16.11 -9.30
C GLY A 55 7.26 -16.28 -10.32
N PRO A 56 7.14 -17.46 -10.98
CA PRO A 56 6.11 -17.73 -11.98
C PRO A 56 4.68 -17.69 -11.41
N GLU A 57 4.55 -17.81 -10.08
CA GLU A 57 3.28 -17.72 -9.37
C GLU A 57 2.63 -16.35 -9.56
N ARG A 58 3.39 -15.26 -9.65
CA ARG A 58 2.84 -13.91 -9.86
C ARG A 58 2.09 -13.73 -11.17
N GLU A 59 2.44 -14.52 -12.19
CA GLU A 59 1.79 -14.48 -13.49
C GLU A 59 0.54 -15.36 -13.55
N SER A 60 0.36 -16.29 -12.59
CA SER A 60 -0.67 -17.33 -12.65
C SER A 60 -1.64 -17.34 -11.47
N ASP A 61 -1.27 -16.76 -10.33
CA ASP A 61 -2.05 -16.75 -9.10
C ASP A 61 -2.19 -15.33 -8.51
N ALA A 62 -3.44 -14.85 -8.40
CA ALA A 62 -3.75 -13.59 -7.74
C ALA A 62 -3.41 -13.63 -6.24
N GLY A 63 -3.39 -14.82 -5.62
CA GLY A 63 -3.00 -15.05 -4.23
C GLY A 63 -1.51 -14.78 -3.95
N ALA A 64 -0.67 -14.67 -4.99
CA ALA A 64 0.73 -14.30 -4.87
C ALA A 64 0.96 -12.81 -4.57
N TYR A 65 -0.09 -11.97 -4.61
CA TYR A 65 -0.03 -10.57 -4.20
C TYR A 65 -0.30 -10.44 -2.70
N LEU A 66 0.66 -9.86 -1.97
CA LEU A 66 0.63 -9.68 -0.52
C LEU A 66 0.11 -8.29 -0.14
N ASN A 67 -1.03 -7.90 -0.74
CA ASN A 67 -1.67 -6.61 -0.51
C ASN A 67 -2.74 -6.66 0.60
N LEU A 68 -3.09 -5.47 1.10
CA LEU A 68 -4.23 -5.28 1.99
C LEU A 68 -5.56 -5.58 1.30
N PRO A 69 -6.54 -6.15 2.01
CA PRO A 69 -7.91 -6.34 1.51
C PRO A 69 -8.54 -5.06 0.94
N TYR A 70 -8.19 -3.89 1.45
CA TYR A 70 -8.66 -2.57 0.97
C TYR A 70 -8.39 -2.33 -0.52
N PHE A 71 -7.46 -3.08 -1.11
CA PHE A 71 -7.08 -2.98 -2.51
C PHE A 71 -7.53 -4.17 -3.35
N ASP A 72 -8.21 -5.18 -2.78
CA ASP A 72 -8.65 -6.36 -3.52
C ASP A 72 -9.59 -5.98 -4.67
N GLU A 73 -10.46 -4.98 -4.45
CA GLU A 73 -11.48 -4.49 -5.38
C GLU A 73 -11.32 -2.99 -5.70
N PRO A 74 -11.78 -2.51 -6.87
CA PRO A 74 -11.82 -1.07 -7.18
C PRO A 74 -12.67 -0.29 -6.18
N TRP A 75 -12.20 0.90 -5.79
CA TRP A 75 -12.98 1.79 -4.93
C TRP A 75 -14.20 2.33 -5.67
N THR A 76 -15.33 2.35 -4.97
CA THR A 76 -16.63 2.79 -5.51
C THR A 76 -16.97 4.23 -5.15
N SER A 77 -16.24 4.83 -4.21
CA SER A 77 -16.48 6.19 -3.71
C SER A 77 -15.18 6.96 -3.49
N TRP A 78 -15.27 8.29 -3.59
CA TRP A 78 -14.15 9.19 -3.30
C TRP A 78 -13.71 9.10 -1.83
N SER A 79 -14.65 8.80 -0.93
CA SER A 79 -14.35 8.61 0.49
C SER A 79 -13.39 7.44 0.73
N GLN A 80 -13.50 6.35 -0.05
CA GLN A 80 -12.55 5.23 0.02
C GLN A 80 -11.14 5.65 -0.45
N PHE A 81 -11.06 6.47 -1.51
CA PHE A 81 -9.80 7.07 -1.96
C PHE A 81 -9.17 7.91 -0.86
N VAL A 82 -9.94 8.83 -0.26
CA VAL A 82 -9.43 9.71 0.79
C VAL A 82 -8.99 8.92 2.02
N ALA A 83 -9.74 7.90 2.42
CA ALA A 83 -9.37 7.05 3.54
C ALA A 83 -8.06 6.27 3.28
N ALA A 84 -7.87 5.72 2.09
CA ALA A 84 -6.62 5.09 1.71
C ALA A 84 -5.45 6.09 1.69
N ASN A 85 -5.63 7.25 1.04
CA ASN A 85 -4.59 8.26 0.92
C ASN A 85 -4.20 8.89 2.26
N ALA A 86 -5.18 9.12 3.14
CA ALA A 86 -4.89 9.69 4.44
C ALA A 86 -4.34 8.65 5.41
N VAL A 87 -4.93 7.46 5.52
CA VAL A 87 -4.59 6.49 6.57
C VAL A 87 -3.59 5.45 6.07
N LEU A 88 -3.92 4.68 5.03
CA LEU A 88 -3.07 3.58 4.56
C LEU A 88 -1.76 4.06 3.96
N ASP A 89 -1.80 5.11 3.14
CA ASP A 89 -0.60 5.68 2.53
C ASP A 89 0.34 6.22 3.60
N THR A 90 -0.18 6.98 4.56
CA THR A 90 0.58 7.44 5.73
C THR A 90 1.10 6.28 6.57
N ALA A 91 0.33 5.19 6.73
CA ALA A 91 0.76 3.98 7.42
C ALA A 91 1.97 3.33 6.72
N PHE A 92 1.97 3.33 5.38
CA PHE A 92 3.12 2.90 4.60
C PHE A 92 4.30 3.84 4.79
N SER A 93 4.10 5.16 4.75
CA SER A 93 5.18 6.12 4.96
C SER A 93 5.83 5.98 6.36
N VAL A 94 5.05 5.75 7.44
CA VAL A 94 5.64 5.55 8.78
C VAL A 94 6.41 4.23 8.90
N MET A 95 5.99 3.18 8.20
CA MET A 95 6.74 1.93 8.09
C MET A 95 8.02 2.12 7.28
N ILE A 96 7.96 2.82 6.13
CA ILE A 96 9.13 3.15 5.32
C ILE A 96 10.13 3.96 6.14
N GLN A 97 9.67 4.93 6.93
CA GLN A 97 10.52 5.68 7.86
C GLN A 97 11.20 4.74 8.87
N ALA A 98 10.47 3.76 9.42
CA ALA A 98 11.05 2.76 10.32
C ALA A 98 12.09 1.85 9.63
N MET A 99 11.93 1.56 8.34
CA MET A 99 12.93 0.84 7.53
C MET A 99 14.18 1.70 7.27
N VAL A 100 13.99 2.98 6.95
CA VAL A 100 15.07 3.94 6.67
C VAL A 100 15.89 4.25 7.93
N ASP A 101 15.26 4.29 9.09
CA ASP A 101 15.92 4.54 10.38
C ASP A 101 16.46 3.26 11.03
N GLY A 102 16.11 2.08 10.50
CA GLY A 102 16.61 0.79 10.94
C GLY A 102 18.04 0.50 10.44
N SER A 103 18.54 -0.72 10.65
CA SER A 103 19.94 -1.09 10.34
C SER A 103 20.17 -1.73 8.96
N VAL A 104 19.15 -1.85 8.11
CA VAL A 104 19.24 -2.57 6.83
C VAL A 104 19.67 -1.63 5.70
N GLU A 105 20.96 -1.68 5.32
CA GLU A 105 21.61 -0.72 4.41
C GLU A 105 20.90 -0.50 3.07
N VAL A 106 20.43 -1.57 2.41
CA VAL A 106 19.73 -1.45 1.12
C VAL A 106 18.44 -0.63 1.25
N LEU A 107 17.71 -0.79 2.36
CA LEU A 107 16.47 -0.05 2.63
C LEU A 107 16.78 1.40 2.99
N GLN A 108 17.78 1.64 3.84
CA GLN A 108 18.23 3.00 4.17
C GLN A 108 18.62 3.80 2.93
N THR A 109 19.31 3.17 1.99
CA THR A 109 19.83 3.85 0.80
C THR A 109 18.73 4.10 -0.22
N ARG A 110 17.90 3.10 -0.51
CA ARG A 110 16.93 3.16 -1.61
C ARG A 110 15.63 3.86 -1.27
N LEU A 111 15.21 3.89 0.00
CA LEU A 111 13.89 4.38 0.39
C LEU A 111 13.86 5.85 0.88
N ARG A 112 15.01 6.51 1.04
CA ARG A 112 15.05 7.94 1.46
C ARG A 112 14.35 8.89 0.49
N LYS A 113 14.52 8.67 -0.82
CA LYS A 113 13.88 9.52 -1.84
C LYS A 113 12.36 9.39 -1.80
N MET A 114 11.87 8.15 -1.64
CA MET A 114 10.45 7.84 -1.53
C MET A 114 9.78 8.66 -0.42
N LEU A 115 10.38 8.76 0.78
CA LEU A 115 9.83 9.59 1.87
C LEU A 115 9.65 11.07 1.52
N MET A 116 10.46 11.61 0.60
CA MET A 116 10.32 13.00 0.14
C MET A 116 9.12 13.17 -0.79
N GLU A 117 8.87 12.18 -1.64
CA GLU A 117 7.74 12.11 -2.59
C GLU A 117 6.41 11.91 -1.82
N GLU A 118 6.40 11.01 -0.84
CA GLU A 118 5.27 10.72 0.07
C GLU A 118 4.78 11.95 0.86
N ARG A 119 5.61 12.98 1.03
CA ARG A 119 5.20 14.23 1.70
C ARG A 119 4.04 14.90 0.96
N TYR A 120 4.02 14.84 -0.37
CA TYR A 120 2.92 15.39 -1.15
C TYR A 120 1.63 14.61 -0.91
N HIS A 121 1.70 13.27 -0.91
CA HIS A 121 0.57 12.38 -0.67
C HIS A 121 -0.09 12.67 0.69
N PHE A 122 0.73 12.77 1.73
CA PHE A 122 0.27 13.11 3.09
C PHE A 122 -0.45 14.46 3.14
N LEU A 123 0.10 15.50 2.49
CA LEU A 123 -0.54 16.82 2.47
C LEU A 123 -1.87 16.80 1.75
N HIS A 124 -1.97 16.05 0.65
CA HIS A 124 -3.21 15.85 -0.10
C HIS A 124 -4.26 15.14 0.78
N GLY A 125 -3.94 13.99 1.35
CA GLY A 125 -4.87 13.22 2.19
C GLY A 125 -5.35 14.00 3.41
N ARG A 126 -4.43 14.70 4.09
CA ARG A 126 -4.76 15.55 5.25
C ARG A 126 -5.67 16.72 4.86
N SER A 127 -5.50 17.30 3.67
CA SER A 127 -6.39 18.37 3.18
C SER A 127 -7.83 17.86 3.05
N TRP A 128 -8.01 16.66 2.50
CA TRP A 128 -9.33 16.06 2.34
C TRP A 128 -9.96 15.62 3.66
N LEU A 129 -9.19 15.06 4.60
CA LEU A 129 -9.71 14.73 5.94
C LEU A 129 -10.33 15.94 6.65
N ARG A 130 -9.71 17.12 6.52
CA ARG A 130 -10.24 18.37 7.10
C ARG A 130 -11.58 18.78 6.49
N GLY A 131 -11.88 18.34 5.28
CA GLY A 131 -13.17 18.56 4.62
C GLY A 131 -14.30 17.65 5.10
N GLY A 132 -13.98 16.62 5.90
CA GLY A 132 -14.93 15.62 6.38
C GLY A 132 -15.05 14.43 5.43
N VAL A 133 -14.97 13.23 5.99
CA VAL A 133 -15.11 11.95 5.28
C VAL A 133 -15.99 11.04 6.14
N PRO A 134 -16.88 10.22 5.56
CA PRO A 134 -17.61 9.22 6.31
C PRO A 134 -16.70 8.31 7.14
N ASP A 135 -17.18 7.93 8.33
CA ASP A 135 -16.40 7.14 9.29
C ASP A 135 -16.07 5.74 8.76
N GLU A 136 -17.00 5.07 8.06
CA GLU A 136 -16.85 3.66 7.66
C GLU A 136 -15.57 3.37 6.85
N PRO A 137 -15.27 4.06 5.72
CA PRO A 137 -14.01 3.84 5.01
C PRO A 137 -12.77 4.18 5.84
N LEU A 138 -12.85 5.19 6.72
CA LEU A 138 -11.74 5.56 7.60
C LEU A 138 -11.46 4.49 8.65
N GLU A 139 -12.50 4.00 9.33
CA GLU A 139 -12.38 2.94 10.32
C GLU A 139 -11.85 1.64 9.71
N GLU A 140 -12.29 1.31 8.49
CA GLU A 140 -11.75 0.18 7.74
C GLU A 140 -10.27 0.36 7.41
N ALA A 141 -9.87 1.52 6.89
CA ALA A 141 -8.47 1.82 6.61
C ALA A 141 -7.59 1.78 7.89
N TRP A 142 -8.06 2.31 9.00
CA TRP A 142 -7.35 2.24 10.29
C TRP A 142 -7.19 0.81 10.78
N ARG A 143 -8.26 0.01 10.71
CA ARG A 143 -8.23 -1.39 11.12
C ARG A 143 -7.21 -2.17 10.29
N GLU A 144 -7.26 -2.02 8.98
CA GLU A 144 -6.31 -2.70 8.09
C GLU A 144 -4.87 -2.21 8.26
N ALA A 145 -4.63 -0.92 8.52
CA ALA A 145 -3.28 -0.42 8.83
C ALA A 145 -2.69 -1.08 10.09
N ILE A 146 -3.49 -1.23 11.14
CA ILE A 146 -3.06 -1.84 12.41
C ILE A 146 -2.89 -3.36 12.28
N GLU A 147 -3.83 -4.05 11.63
CA GLU A 147 -3.67 -5.47 11.28
C GLU A 147 -2.43 -5.68 10.43
N TRP A 148 -2.16 -4.74 9.51
CA TRP A 148 -1.00 -4.79 8.66
C TRP A 148 0.29 -4.58 9.42
N PHE A 149 0.37 -3.69 10.41
CA PHE A 149 1.56 -3.57 11.26
C PHE A 149 1.88 -4.86 12.00
N GLY A 150 0.83 -5.61 12.39
CA GLY A 150 0.92 -6.94 12.96
C GLY A 150 0.89 -6.97 14.50
N PRO A 151 0.93 -8.16 15.11
CA PRO A 151 0.77 -8.33 16.54
C PRO A 151 1.94 -7.73 17.34
N PRO A 152 1.71 -7.23 18.57
CA PRO A 152 2.75 -6.59 19.40
C PRO A 152 3.99 -7.45 19.68
N ASP A 153 3.87 -8.77 19.59
CA ASP A 153 4.93 -9.76 19.78
C ASP A 153 5.35 -10.46 18.47
N GLY A 154 4.84 -10.01 17.33
CA GLY A 154 5.08 -10.58 16.00
C GLY A 154 6.43 -10.26 15.37
N ASP A 155 6.50 -10.52 14.06
CA ASP A 155 7.69 -10.35 13.21
C ASP A 155 8.22 -8.91 13.19
N VAL A 156 7.36 -7.89 13.08
CA VAL A 156 7.79 -6.48 13.12
C VAL A 156 8.37 -6.12 14.48
N ALA A 157 7.82 -6.65 15.58
CA ALA A 157 8.39 -6.46 16.90
C ALA A 157 9.75 -7.17 17.04
N MET A 158 9.90 -8.35 16.42
CA MET A 158 11.19 -9.05 16.34
C MET A 158 12.22 -8.26 15.53
N LEU A 159 11.86 -7.80 14.33
CA LEU A 159 12.73 -6.98 13.47
C LEU A 159 13.15 -5.69 14.16
N GLN A 160 12.26 -5.10 14.97
CA GLN A 160 12.61 -3.96 15.81
C GLN A 160 13.64 -4.33 16.89
N ARG A 161 13.43 -5.42 17.62
CA ARG A 161 14.39 -5.88 18.65
C ARG A 161 15.77 -6.18 18.07
N GLU A 162 15.82 -6.65 16.82
CA GLU A 162 17.05 -6.89 16.06
C GLU A 162 17.67 -5.60 15.49
N GLY A 163 17.00 -4.44 15.64
CA GLY A 163 17.44 -3.16 15.11
C GLY A 163 17.22 -2.99 13.59
N LYS A 164 16.66 -4.00 12.90
CA LYS A 164 16.39 -3.94 11.46
C LYS A 164 15.29 -2.93 11.12
N LEU A 165 14.35 -2.72 12.03
CA LEU A 165 13.38 -1.63 12.00
C LEU A 165 13.57 -0.72 13.21
N ALA A 166 13.38 0.58 13.05
CA ALA A 166 13.46 1.54 14.16
C ALA A 166 12.19 1.57 15.03
N ALA A 167 11.09 0.93 14.60
CA ALA A 167 9.83 0.93 15.33
C ALA A 167 9.11 -0.41 15.24
N GLY A 168 8.52 -0.82 16.36
CA GLY A 168 7.62 -1.98 16.45
C GLY A 168 6.16 -1.60 16.21
N PRO A 169 5.22 -2.56 16.25
CA PRO A 169 3.83 -2.33 15.85
C PRO A 169 3.14 -1.23 16.65
N THR A 170 3.24 -1.25 17.99
CA THR A 170 2.64 -0.22 18.85
C THR A 170 3.21 1.18 18.59
N GLN A 171 4.49 1.29 18.25
CA GLN A 171 5.10 2.58 17.93
C GLN A 171 4.71 3.07 16.54
N LEU A 172 4.51 2.17 15.58
CA LEU A 172 4.01 2.51 14.24
C LEU A 172 2.59 3.08 14.31
N VAL A 173 1.71 2.49 15.14
CA VAL A 173 0.37 3.05 15.42
C VAL A 173 0.48 4.45 16.00
N ARG A 174 1.30 4.65 17.04
CA ARG A 174 1.49 5.98 17.64
C ARG A 174 2.00 7.01 16.65
N ARG A 175 2.98 6.64 15.82
CA ARG A 175 3.51 7.52 14.76
C ARG A 175 2.44 7.88 13.73
N LEU A 176 1.57 6.93 13.38
CA LEU A 176 0.44 7.17 12.49
C LEU A 176 -0.57 8.16 13.12
N GLU A 177 -0.92 7.96 14.39
CA GLU A 177 -1.80 8.87 15.14
C GLU A 177 -1.21 10.28 15.25
N GLU A 178 0.06 10.40 15.63
CA GLU A 178 0.80 11.66 15.71
C GLU A 178 0.83 12.38 14.36
N ARG A 179 1.07 11.62 13.28
CA ARG A 179 1.16 12.17 11.92
C ARG A 179 -0.18 12.68 11.42
N LEU A 180 -1.27 12.00 11.75
CA LEU A 180 -2.64 12.36 11.36
C LEU A 180 -3.32 13.31 12.35
N GLU A 181 -2.66 13.64 13.48
CA GLU A 181 -3.22 14.45 14.55
C GLU A 181 -4.58 13.90 15.04
N THR A 182 -4.76 12.57 14.96
CA THR A 182 -6.02 11.86 15.20
C THR A 182 -5.75 10.49 15.83
N SER A 183 -6.52 10.10 16.84
CA SER A 183 -6.40 8.77 17.45
C SER A 183 -7.04 7.68 16.59
N ALA A 184 -6.44 6.49 16.61
CA ALA A 184 -7.05 5.32 16.01
C ALA A 184 -8.42 5.02 16.65
N PRO A 185 -9.39 4.48 15.88
CA PRO A 185 -10.65 4.04 16.45
C PRO A 185 -10.40 2.98 17.53
N ARG A 186 -11.28 2.94 18.54
CA ARG A 186 -11.18 1.92 19.59
C ARG A 186 -11.58 0.57 19.01
N PHE A 187 -10.61 -0.28 18.76
CA PHE A 187 -10.83 -1.69 18.47
C PHE A 187 -9.65 -2.53 18.95
N GLU A 188 -9.92 -3.79 19.26
CA GLU A 188 -8.90 -4.77 19.62
C GLU A 188 -8.72 -5.74 18.44
N PRO A 189 -7.54 -5.78 17.79
CA PRO A 189 -7.32 -6.71 16.69
C PRO A 189 -7.35 -8.17 17.17
N GLU A 190 -8.08 -9.02 16.45
CA GLU A 190 -8.06 -10.47 16.68
C GLU A 190 -6.91 -11.12 15.91
N TRP A 191 -5.88 -11.56 16.63
CA TRP A 191 -4.71 -12.20 16.01
C TRP A 191 -4.93 -13.68 15.67
N LYS A 192 -6.00 -14.30 16.18
CA LYS A 192 -6.31 -15.70 15.86
C LYS A 192 -6.72 -15.81 14.39
N GLY A 193 -5.92 -16.54 13.62
CA GLY A 193 -6.15 -16.71 12.17
C GLY A 193 -5.65 -15.54 11.32
N TRP A 194 -4.90 -14.60 11.90
CA TRP A 194 -4.17 -13.59 11.13
C TRP A 194 -3.01 -14.25 10.36
N ASP A 195 -2.90 -13.94 9.07
CA ASP A 195 -1.86 -14.46 8.19
C ASP A 195 -0.61 -13.57 8.27
N PRO A 196 0.54 -14.06 8.80
CA PRO A 196 1.74 -13.23 8.94
C PRO A 196 2.40 -12.87 7.61
N THR A 197 2.21 -13.67 6.57
CA THR A 197 2.80 -13.42 5.25
C THR A 197 1.98 -12.37 4.51
N ARG A 198 0.65 -12.54 4.46
CA ARG A 198 -0.24 -11.59 3.78
C ARG A 198 -0.63 -10.39 4.64
N ARG A 199 -0.35 -10.44 5.94
CA ARG A 199 -0.65 -9.39 6.93
C ARG A 199 -2.12 -8.97 6.96
N ARG A 200 -3.02 -9.96 6.87
CA ARG A 200 -4.48 -9.77 6.84
C ARG A 200 -5.19 -10.93 7.53
N ARG A 201 -6.34 -10.67 8.16
CA ARG A 201 -7.21 -11.73 8.72
C ARG A 201 -8.21 -12.26 7.69
N ARG A 202 -8.75 -11.37 6.84
CA ARG A 202 -9.76 -11.74 5.84
C ARG A 202 -9.10 -12.60 4.75
N PRO A 203 -9.64 -13.77 4.38
CA PRO A 203 -9.17 -14.47 3.18
C PRO A 203 -9.51 -13.64 1.94
N GLY A 204 -8.88 -13.96 0.81
CA GLY A 204 -9.09 -13.29 -0.47
C GLY A 204 -7.80 -12.94 -1.18
N SER A 205 -7.95 -12.38 -2.37
CA SER A 205 -6.91 -11.85 -3.24
C SER A 205 -7.55 -10.81 -4.14
N ILE A 206 -6.72 -10.07 -4.89
CA ILE A 206 -7.21 -9.13 -5.90
C ILE A 206 -8.18 -9.79 -6.89
N ASP A 207 -9.18 -9.02 -7.31
CA ASP A 207 -10.21 -9.50 -8.23
C ASP A 207 -9.64 -9.81 -9.63
N GLY A 208 -10.40 -10.59 -10.40
CA GLY A 208 -9.95 -11.05 -11.72
C GLY A 208 -9.62 -9.90 -12.69
N ARG A 209 -10.34 -8.77 -12.58
CA ARG A 209 -10.10 -7.59 -13.41
C ARG A 209 -8.80 -6.90 -13.02
N THR A 210 -8.58 -6.65 -11.73
CA THR A 210 -7.33 -6.07 -11.20
C THR A 210 -6.14 -6.95 -11.56
N PHE A 211 -6.26 -8.26 -11.40
CA PHE A 211 -5.21 -9.21 -11.79
C PHE A 211 -4.94 -9.23 -13.30
N GLY A 212 -5.97 -9.01 -14.12
CA GLY A 212 -5.83 -8.81 -15.57
C GLY A 212 -5.08 -7.52 -15.93
N MET A 213 -5.39 -6.41 -15.24
CA MET A 213 -4.73 -5.11 -15.46
C MET A 213 -3.24 -5.16 -15.13
N LEU A 214 -2.86 -5.73 -13.98
CA LEU A 214 -1.46 -5.81 -13.55
C LEU A 214 -0.56 -6.60 -14.51
N ARG A 215 -1.14 -7.54 -15.28
CA ARG A 215 -0.43 -8.37 -16.26
C ARG A 215 -0.55 -7.84 -17.71
N GLY A 216 -1.12 -6.66 -17.90
CA GLY A 216 -1.38 -6.10 -19.24
C GLY A 216 -2.32 -6.96 -20.10
N LEU A 217 -3.08 -7.88 -19.50
CA LEU A 217 -4.03 -8.74 -20.23
C LEU A 217 -5.26 -7.98 -20.69
N GLU A 218 -5.63 -6.92 -19.97
CA GLU A 218 -6.72 -6.04 -20.34
C GLU A 218 -6.38 -5.20 -21.59
N GLU A 219 -5.10 -4.84 -21.77
CA GLU A 219 -4.63 -4.10 -22.95
C GLU A 219 -4.71 -4.93 -24.23
N ARG A 220 -4.57 -6.27 -24.13
CA ARG A 220 -4.71 -7.19 -25.28
C ARG A 220 -6.09 -7.12 -25.92
N ARG A 221 -7.12 -6.65 -25.21
CA ARG A 221 -8.48 -6.45 -25.75
C ARG A 221 -8.54 -5.28 -26.74
N PHE A 222 -7.60 -4.35 -26.66
CA PHE A 222 -7.51 -3.16 -27.51
C PHE A 222 -6.40 -3.28 -28.56
N MET A 223 -5.61 -4.37 -28.53
CA MET A 223 -4.62 -4.65 -29.56
C MET A 223 -5.32 -5.14 -30.84
N PRO A 224 -4.97 -4.60 -32.02
CA PRO A 224 -5.54 -5.07 -33.27
C PRO A 224 -5.22 -6.55 -33.48
N SER A 225 -6.20 -7.32 -33.94
CA SER A 225 -6.10 -8.76 -34.21
C SER A 225 -5.02 -9.02 -35.27
N GLY A 226 -3.81 -9.33 -34.83
CA GLY A 226 -2.65 -9.55 -35.71
C GLY A 226 -1.28 -9.38 -35.07
N ALA A 227 -1.17 -8.78 -33.88
CA ALA A 227 0.11 -8.56 -33.19
C ALA A 227 0.64 -9.76 -32.38
N SER A 228 0.03 -10.94 -32.49
CA SER A 228 0.51 -12.19 -31.90
C SER A 228 1.20 -13.08 -32.94
N GLY A 229 2.26 -12.54 -33.56
CA GLY A 229 3.03 -13.26 -34.58
C GLY A 229 4.44 -12.71 -34.70
N GLY A 230 5.36 -13.27 -33.92
CA GLY A 230 6.80 -12.96 -34.00
C GLY A 230 7.54 -13.66 -32.87
N SER A 231 8.15 -14.79 -33.23
CA SER A 231 8.97 -15.72 -32.43
C SER A 231 10.01 -15.07 -31.51
#